data_AF-A0A6A5V786-F1
#
_entry.id   AF-A0A6A5V786-F1
#
_cell.length_a   1.000
_cell.length_b   1.000
_cell.length_c   1.000
_cell.angle_alpha   90.00
_cell.angle_beta   90.00
_cell.angle_gamma   90.00
#
_symmetry.space_group_name_H-M   'P 1'
#
loop_
_entity.id
_entity.type
_entity.pdbx_description
1 polymer ?
#
loop_
_entity_poly.entity_id
_entity_poly.type
_entity_poly.pdbx_seq_one_letter_code
_entity_poly.pdbx_strand_id
1 'polypeptide(L)'
;MTIKKPDLSGKTVFVTGGSSGLGKELAKAFASQAHDTQTIQACSVDLGNPFLNILPDALYCVAGGCQTQCGFLTDIQPTALESCMNNNYFTAAYSSQIQSSTAAMHRQIVFINSADAFLASKVAVRTLADTLRMEYSIHIAFPANIGTEAFFEEHRNKPQLTKEMEGTAADPVELRKKLPSAKKTANAILDGVATGDFAICDSFETGLLWANMIGPSPKRGSGVIDSIMAILVGLIIWPF
;
A
#
# COMPACT_ATOMS: atom_id res chain seq x y z
N MET A 1 16.87 15.71 13.67
CA MET A 1 16.64 16.39 12.37
C MET A 1 15.14 16.36 12.13
N THR A 2 14.45 17.51 12.14
CA THR A 2 13.00 17.53 11.99
C THR A 2 12.67 17.32 10.52
N ILE A 3 12.12 16.16 10.16
CA ILE A 3 11.73 15.85 8.78
C ILE A 3 10.57 16.78 8.41
N LYS A 4 10.77 17.62 7.38
CA LYS A 4 9.77 18.60 6.95
C LYS A 4 8.76 17.86 6.06
N LYS A 5 7.50 17.77 6.50
CA LYS A 5 6.41 17.19 5.71
C LYS A 5 6.29 17.90 4.36
N PRO A 6 5.92 17.19 3.27
CA PRO A 6 5.71 17.82 1.98
C PRO A 6 4.65 18.89 2.14
N ASP A 7 4.95 20.09 1.67
CA ASP A 7 4.01 21.20 1.73
C ASP A 7 2.89 20.95 0.72
N LEU A 8 1.72 20.61 1.25
CA LEU A 8 0.48 20.39 0.52
C LEU A 8 -0.48 21.59 0.66
N SER A 9 0.00 22.72 1.19
CA SER A 9 -0.81 23.93 1.33
C SER A 9 -1.31 24.41 -0.03
N GLY A 10 -2.63 24.58 -0.15
CA GLY A 10 -3.29 24.99 -1.39
C GLY A 10 -3.30 23.94 -2.51
N LYS A 11 -2.83 22.71 -2.25
CA LYS A 11 -2.83 21.60 -3.21
C LYS A 11 -4.09 20.76 -3.12
N THR A 12 -4.41 20.06 -4.20
CA THR A 12 -5.54 19.12 -4.25
C THR A 12 -5.05 17.71 -3.92
N VAL A 13 -5.62 17.10 -2.88
CA VAL A 13 -5.25 15.74 -2.44
C VAL A 13 -6.44 14.79 -2.60
N PHE A 14 -6.24 13.69 -3.33
CA PHE A 14 -7.24 12.63 -3.48
C PHE A 14 -6.86 11.40 -2.66
N VAL A 15 -7.84 10.87 -1.93
CA VAL A 15 -7.70 9.62 -1.19
C VAL A 15 -8.77 8.64 -1.68
N THR A 16 -8.35 7.57 -2.35
CA THR A 16 -9.27 6.49 -2.74
C THR A 16 -9.59 5.62 -1.53
N GLY A 17 -10.78 5.00 -1.47
CA GLY A 17 -11.17 4.20 -0.31
C GLY A 17 -11.37 5.02 0.97
N GLY A 18 -11.64 6.33 0.85
CA GLY A 18 -11.74 7.26 1.98
C GLY A 18 -12.96 7.11 2.90
N SER A 19 -13.87 6.16 2.61
CA SER A 19 -15.13 5.98 3.35
C SER A 19 -14.94 5.27 4.70
N SER A 20 -13.90 4.44 4.85
CA SER A 20 -13.67 3.62 6.04
C SER A 20 -12.18 3.35 6.29
N GLY A 21 -11.87 2.66 7.39
CA GLY A 21 -10.54 2.14 7.70
C GLY A 21 -9.41 3.17 7.60
N LEU A 22 -8.30 2.78 6.97
CA LEU A 22 -7.12 3.61 6.80
C LEU A 22 -7.35 4.82 5.89
N GLY A 23 -8.10 4.65 4.79
CA GLY A 23 -8.39 5.75 3.86
C GLY A 23 -9.15 6.89 4.53
N LYS A 24 -10.11 6.57 5.39
CA LYS A 24 -10.84 7.57 6.20
C LYS A 24 -9.92 8.36 7.13
N GLU A 25 -9.00 7.68 7.80
CA GLU A 25 -8.07 8.34 8.72
C GLU A 25 -7.01 9.17 7.99
N LEU A 26 -6.57 8.75 6.80
CA LEU A 26 -5.74 9.58 5.91
C LEU A 26 -6.48 10.86 5.49
N ALA A 27 -7.73 10.75 5.04
CA ALA A 27 -8.54 11.91 4.66
C ALA A 27 -8.73 12.90 5.83
N LYS A 28 -9.00 12.38 7.05
CA LYS A 28 -9.07 13.20 8.25
C LYS A 28 -7.73 13.86 8.61
N ALA A 29 -6.62 13.13 8.47
CA ALA A 29 -5.30 13.65 8.76
C ALA A 29 -4.97 14.83 7.83
N PHE A 30 -5.29 14.73 6.54
CA PHE A 30 -5.21 15.85 5.61
C PHE A 30 -6.13 17.00 6.03
N ALA A 31 -7.40 16.71 6.37
CA ALA A 31 -8.37 17.74 6.73
C ALA A 31 -7.94 18.53 7.98
N SER A 32 -7.31 17.87 8.95
CA SER A 32 -6.78 18.51 10.16
C SER A 32 -5.56 19.41 9.94
N GLN A 33 -4.88 19.24 8.80
CA GLN A 33 -3.69 19.99 8.40
C GLN A 33 -3.98 20.93 7.22
N ALA A 34 -5.26 21.06 6.85
CA ALA A 34 -5.66 21.79 5.66
C ALA A 34 -5.43 23.29 5.82
N HIS A 35 -4.74 23.89 4.84
CA HIS A 35 -4.72 25.34 4.68
C HIS A 35 -6.09 25.84 4.20
N ASP A 36 -6.43 27.11 4.42
CA ASP A 36 -7.74 27.70 4.04
C ASP A 36 -8.10 27.55 2.55
N THR A 37 -7.10 27.32 1.70
CA THR A 37 -7.22 27.14 0.23
C THR A 37 -7.08 25.69 -0.22
N GLN A 38 -6.85 24.75 0.69
CA GLN A 38 -6.58 23.35 0.36
C GLN A 38 -7.89 22.60 0.08
N THR A 39 -7.93 21.85 -1.02
CA THR A 39 -9.07 20.99 -1.37
C THR A 39 -8.71 19.53 -1.13
N ILE A 40 -9.46 18.86 -0.26
CA ILE A 40 -9.28 17.44 0.03
C ILE A 40 -10.51 16.70 -0.45
N GLN A 41 -10.32 15.74 -1.36
CA GLN A 41 -11.40 14.88 -1.82
C GLN A 41 -11.13 13.44 -1.40
N ALA A 42 -12.01 12.92 -0.54
CA ALA A 42 -12.09 11.52 -0.22
C ALA A 42 -13.10 10.88 -1.17
N CYS A 43 -12.61 10.18 -2.18
CA CYS A 43 -13.46 9.61 -3.22
C CYS A 43 -13.58 8.10 -3.01
N SER A 44 -14.82 7.61 -3.01
CA SER A 44 -15.05 6.21 -3.35
C SER A 44 -14.84 6.11 -4.85
N VAL A 45 -13.64 5.69 -5.27
CA VAL A 45 -13.37 5.49 -6.70
C VAL A 45 -14.01 4.18 -7.09
N ASP A 46 -15.27 4.26 -7.52
CA ASP A 46 -15.89 3.17 -8.24
C ASP A 46 -15.27 3.13 -9.64
N LEU A 47 -14.76 1.95 -10.02
CA LEU A 47 -13.80 1.67 -11.10
C LEU A 47 -14.20 2.15 -12.52
N GLY A 48 -15.38 2.76 -12.69
CA GLY A 48 -15.95 3.14 -13.98
C GLY A 48 -16.25 4.62 -14.16
N ASN A 49 -15.97 5.50 -13.18
CA ASN A 49 -16.46 6.87 -13.25
C ASN A 49 -15.37 7.92 -13.53
N PRO A 50 -15.34 8.55 -14.73
CA PRO A 50 -14.36 9.58 -15.11
C PRO A 50 -14.63 10.95 -14.44
N PHE A 51 -15.16 10.97 -13.21
CA PHE A 51 -15.71 12.16 -12.56
C PHE A 51 -14.67 13.19 -12.09
N LEU A 52 -13.38 12.96 -12.33
CA LEU A 52 -12.34 13.87 -11.90
C LEU A 52 -12.03 14.87 -13.02
N ASN A 53 -12.91 15.86 -13.18
CA ASN A 53 -12.64 17.08 -13.98
C ASN A 53 -11.46 17.90 -13.40
N ILE A 54 -10.95 17.53 -12.23
CA ILE A 54 -9.83 18.14 -11.52
C ILE A 54 -8.81 17.04 -11.25
N LEU A 55 -7.55 17.28 -11.61
CA LEU A 55 -6.45 16.36 -11.34
C LEU A 55 -5.80 16.69 -10.00
N PRO A 56 -5.53 15.68 -9.14
CA PRO A 56 -4.90 15.93 -7.85
C PRO A 56 -3.41 16.24 -8.01
N ASP A 57 -2.86 17.01 -7.08
CA ASP A 57 -1.41 17.16 -6.91
C ASP A 57 -0.80 15.96 -6.17
N ALA A 58 -1.58 15.33 -5.29
CA ALA A 58 -1.21 14.10 -4.59
C ALA A 58 -2.38 13.11 -4.57
N LEU A 59 -2.11 11.86 -4.93
CA LEU A 59 -3.07 10.77 -4.93
C LEU A 59 -2.63 9.66 -4.00
N TYR A 60 -3.52 9.25 -3.11
CA TYR A 60 -3.34 8.11 -2.21
C TYR A 60 -4.27 6.98 -2.66
N CYS A 61 -3.68 5.94 -3.24
CA CYS A 61 -4.36 4.73 -3.68
C CYS A 61 -4.53 3.77 -2.49
N VAL A 62 -5.64 3.89 -1.75
CA VAL A 62 -5.93 3.10 -0.53
C VAL A 62 -7.01 2.04 -0.73
N ALA A 63 -7.85 2.19 -1.75
CA ALA A 63 -8.92 1.24 -2.04
C ALA A 63 -8.34 -0.18 -2.25
N GLY A 64 -8.91 -1.15 -1.54
CA GLY A 64 -8.46 -2.53 -1.55
C GLY A 64 -9.16 -3.38 -0.49
N GLY A 65 -9.01 -4.69 -0.60
CA GLY A 65 -9.58 -5.66 0.34
C GLY A 65 -9.50 -7.08 -0.18
N CYS A 66 -9.48 -8.04 0.75
CA CYS A 66 -9.37 -9.48 0.44
C CYS A 66 -10.34 -10.36 1.27
N GLN A 67 -11.58 -9.91 1.41
CA GLN A 67 -12.57 -10.59 2.26
C GLN A 67 -12.93 -12.01 1.79
N THR A 68 -12.92 -12.28 0.49
CA THR A 68 -13.39 -13.55 -0.11
C THR A 68 -12.25 -14.45 -0.61
N GLN A 69 -11.00 -13.98 -0.52
CA GLN A 69 -9.82 -14.67 -1.06
C GLN A 69 -8.90 -15.21 0.04
N CYS A 70 -9.36 -15.23 1.29
CA CYS A 70 -8.66 -15.84 2.39
C CYS A 70 -8.82 -17.37 2.32
N GLY A 71 -7.71 -18.11 2.19
CA GLY A 71 -7.74 -19.57 2.12
C GLY A 71 -6.52 -20.17 1.43
N PHE A 72 -6.50 -21.49 1.32
CA PHE A 72 -5.56 -22.15 0.42
C PHE A 72 -5.96 -21.91 -1.03
N LEU A 73 -4.98 -21.85 -1.93
CA LEU A 73 -5.22 -21.58 -3.35
C LEU A 73 -6.26 -22.53 -3.98
N THR A 74 -6.28 -23.78 -3.54
CA THR A 74 -7.24 -24.81 -4.00
C THR A 74 -8.69 -24.52 -3.62
N ASP A 75 -8.90 -23.72 -2.58
CA ASP A 75 -10.21 -23.47 -1.99
C ASP A 75 -10.80 -22.13 -2.47
N ILE A 76 -9.97 -21.30 -3.11
CA ILE A 76 -10.37 -19.98 -3.61
C ILE A 76 -11.07 -20.13 -4.97
N GLN A 77 -12.28 -19.60 -5.07
CA GLN A 77 -13.02 -19.58 -6.32
C GLN A 77 -12.35 -18.66 -7.36
N PRO A 78 -12.36 -19.02 -8.66
CA PRO A 78 -11.79 -18.17 -9.71
C PRO A 78 -12.33 -16.73 -9.72
N THR A 79 -13.64 -16.57 -9.50
CA THR A 79 -14.29 -15.25 -9.41
C THR A 79 -13.77 -14.42 -8.24
N ALA A 80 -13.36 -15.06 -7.15
CA ALA A 80 -12.74 -14.38 -6.02
C ALA A 80 -11.34 -13.88 -6.40
N LEU A 81 -10.56 -14.62 -7.19
CA LEU A 81 -9.27 -14.15 -7.73
C LEU A 81 -9.45 -12.92 -8.63
N GLU A 82 -10.43 -12.95 -9.53
CA GLU A 82 -10.78 -11.81 -10.39
C GLU A 82 -11.19 -10.58 -9.56
N SER A 83 -12.07 -10.77 -8.58
CA SER A 83 -12.47 -9.71 -7.65
C SER A 83 -11.27 -9.14 -6.88
N CYS A 84 -10.29 -9.96 -6.52
CA CYS A 84 -9.08 -9.50 -5.85
C CYS A 84 -8.23 -8.59 -6.73
N MET A 85 -8.06 -8.95 -8.00
CA MET A 85 -7.38 -8.11 -8.98
C MET A 85 -8.14 -6.81 -9.23
N ASN A 86 -9.47 -6.87 -9.38
CA ASN A 86 -10.30 -5.69 -9.55
C ASN A 86 -10.18 -4.72 -8.38
N ASN A 87 -10.33 -5.23 -7.15
CA ASN A 87 -10.38 -4.40 -5.95
C ASN A 87 -9.03 -3.81 -5.54
N ASN A 88 -7.91 -4.48 -5.86
CA ASN A 88 -6.58 -4.07 -5.41
C ASN A 88 -5.70 -3.55 -6.55
N TYR A 89 -5.61 -4.26 -7.67
CA TYR A 89 -4.71 -3.88 -8.77
C TYR A 89 -5.36 -2.89 -9.72
N PHE A 90 -6.52 -3.20 -10.28
CA PHE A 90 -7.15 -2.33 -11.28
C PHE A 90 -7.62 -1.00 -10.67
N THR A 91 -8.07 -0.98 -9.41
CA THR A 91 -8.35 0.26 -8.68
C THR A 91 -7.11 1.16 -8.61
N ALA A 92 -5.97 0.61 -8.23
CA ALA A 92 -4.70 1.33 -8.17
C ALA A 92 -4.24 1.79 -9.56
N ALA A 93 -4.30 0.89 -10.56
CA ALA A 93 -3.88 1.16 -11.93
C ALA A 93 -4.71 2.28 -12.57
N TYR A 94 -6.04 2.19 -12.56
CA TYR A 94 -6.89 3.22 -13.13
C TYR A 94 -6.77 4.56 -12.41
N SER A 95 -6.67 4.54 -11.07
CA SER A 95 -6.45 5.78 -10.30
C SER A 95 -5.13 6.45 -10.69
N SER A 96 -4.05 5.68 -10.82
CA SER A 96 -2.75 6.21 -11.27
C SER A 96 -2.77 6.67 -12.72
N GLN A 97 -3.47 5.97 -13.61
CA GLN A 97 -3.55 6.30 -15.03
C GLN A 97 -4.20 7.67 -15.28
N ILE A 98 -5.27 7.98 -14.54
CA ILE A 98 -5.93 9.29 -14.62
C ILE A 98 -4.92 10.41 -14.35
N GLN A 99 -4.05 10.23 -13.35
CA GLN A 99 -3.03 11.21 -12.99
C GLN A 99 -1.87 11.29 -14.00
N SER A 100 -1.46 10.14 -14.55
CA SER A 100 -0.37 10.03 -15.53
C SER A 100 -0.71 10.56 -16.93
N SER A 101 -1.99 10.70 -17.27
CA SER A 101 -2.44 11.14 -18.60
C SER A 101 -2.12 12.60 -18.95
N THR A 102 -1.55 13.38 -18.02
CA THR A 102 -1.24 14.79 -18.23
C THR A 102 0.18 15.12 -17.82
N ALA A 103 0.90 15.83 -18.70
CA ALA A 103 2.36 16.05 -18.70
C ALA A 103 2.94 16.87 -17.51
N ALA A 104 2.23 17.01 -16.38
CA ALA A 104 2.73 17.76 -15.24
C ALA A 104 3.64 16.88 -14.36
N MET A 105 4.95 17.07 -14.56
CA MET A 105 6.11 16.44 -13.89
C MET A 105 6.19 16.59 -12.35
N HIS A 106 5.11 16.94 -11.64
CA HIS A 106 5.18 17.28 -10.20
C HIS A 106 4.11 16.65 -9.32
N ARG A 107 3.43 15.59 -9.78
CA ARG A 107 2.37 14.96 -9.00
C ARG A 107 2.87 13.72 -8.25
N GLN A 108 2.48 13.63 -6.99
CA GLN A 108 2.84 12.52 -6.10
C GLN A 108 1.77 11.42 -6.16
N ILE A 109 2.19 10.16 -6.24
CA ILE A 109 1.30 9.00 -6.09
C ILE A 109 1.81 8.15 -4.93
N VAL A 110 0.92 7.81 -4.02
CA VAL A 110 1.20 6.97 -2.86
C VAL A 110 0.32 5.73 -2.94
N PHE A 111 0.92 4.57 -3.17
CA PHE A 111 0.23 3.29 -3.13
C PHE A 111 0.21 2.74 -1.70
N ILE A 112 -0.98 2.44 -1.18
CA ILE A 112 -1.09 1.72 0.09
C ILE A 112 -1.27 0.24 -0.22
N ASN A 113 -0.19 -0.51 -0.03
CA ASN A 113 -0.17 -1.94 -0.28
C ASN A 113 -0.37 -2.72 1.02
N SER A 114 0.21 -3.92 1.11
CA SER A 114 0.35 -4.67 2.34
C SER A 114 1.74 -5.28 2.35
N ALA A 115 2.30 -5.47 3.54
CA ALA A 115 3.52 -6.26 3.72
C ALA A 115 3.33 -7.75 3.35
N ASP A 116 2.09 -8.23 3.27
CA ASP A 116 1.75 -9.55 2.78
C ASP A 116 1.93 -9.62 1.26
N ALA A 117 3.19 -9.70 0.84
CA ALA A 117 3.64 -9.73 -0.55
C ALA A 117 3.32 -11.05 -1.28
N PHE A 118 2.46 -11.90 -0.71
CA PHE A 118 2.13 -13.22 -1.27
C PHE A 118 0.78 -13.25 -2.01
N LEU A 119 -0.01 -12.17 -1.91
CA LEU A 119 -1.20 -12.01 -2.74
C LEU A 119 -0.79 -11.44 -4.11
N ALA A 120 -1.12 -12.18 -5.18
CA ALA A 120 -0.75 -11.81 -6.55
C ALA A 120 -1.13 -10.36 -6.91
N SER A 121 -2.26 -9.87 -6.42
CA SER A 121 -2.71 -8.49 -6.64
C SER A 121 -1.82 -7.45 -5.96
N LYS A 122 -1.31 -7.72 -4.75
CA LYS A 122 -0.40 -6.83 -4.00
C LYS A 122 1.00 -6.81 -4.63
N VAL A 123 1.44 -7.94 -5.19
CA VAL A 123 2.65 -8.00 -6.03
C VAL A 123 2.46 -7.20 -7.31
N ALA A 124 1.30 -7.29 -7.96
CA ALA A 124 1.02 -6.52 -9.17
C ALA A 124 1.01 -5.00 -8.91
N VAL A 125 0.42 -4.54 -7.80
CA VAL A 125 0.47 -3.12 -7.37
C VAL A 125 1.91 -2.68 -7.11
N ARG A 126 2.71 -3.56 -6.50
CA ARG A 126 4.13 -3.30 -6.30
C ARG A 126 4.87 -3.10 -7.63
N THR A 127 4.71 -4.02 -8.58
CA THR A 127 5.33 -3.92 -9.91
C THR A 127 4.88 -2.66 -10.65
N LEU A 128 3.60 -2.28 -10.50
CA LEU A 128 3.08 -1.02 -11.03
C LEU A 128 3.82 0.19 -10.43
N ALA A 129 3.97 0.24 -9.10
CA ALA A 129 4.72 1.30 -8.43
C ALA A 129 6.20 1.34 -8.88
N ASP A 130 6.83 0.17 -9.05
CA ASP A 130 8.20 0.05 -9.57
C ASP A 130 8.36 0.61 -10.98
N THR A 131 7.36 0.41 -11.83
CA THR A 131 7.37 0.91 -13.20
C THR A 131 7.16 2.42 -13.21
N LEU A 132 6.16 2.92 -12.46
CA LEU A 132 5.81 4.33 -12.46
C LEU A 132 6.84 5.23 -11.78
N ARG A 133 7.72 4.69 -10.90
CA ARG A 133 8.73 5.51 -10.21
C ARG A 133 9.77 6.15 -11.14
N MET A 134 9.90 5.62 -12.36
CA MET A 134 10.78 6.20 -13.37
C MET A 134 10.18 7.45 -14.02
N GLU A 135 8.86 7.62 -13.93
CA GLU A 135 8.11 8.69 -14.59
C GLU A 135 7.50 9.71 -13.61
N TYR A 136 7.23 9.29 -12.36
CA TYR A 136 6.51 10.08 -11.36
C TYR A 136 7.15 9.98 -9.97
N SER A 137 6.79 10.91 -9.08
CA SER A 137 7.13 10.81 -7.66
C SER A 137 6.22 9.75 -7.02
N ILE A 138 6.75 8.54 -6.87
CA ILE A 138 6.02 7.40 -6.33
C ILE A 138 6.50 7.09 -4.92
N HIS A 139 5.54 6.79 -4.04
CA HIS A 139 5.77 6.10 -2.78
C HIS A 139 4.86 4.87 -2.71
N ILE A 140 5.32 3.82 -2.04
CA ILE A 140 4.52 2.66 -1.72
C ILE A 140 4.72 2.29 -0.27
N ALA A 141 3.61 2.24 0.47
CA ALA A 141 3.60 1.87 1.87
C ALA A 141 3.22 0.41 2.04
N PHE A 142 3.91 -0.26 2.97
CA PHE A 142 3.67 -1.64 3.38
C PHE A 142 3.23 -1.65 4.84
N PRO A 143 2.01 -1.15 5.16
CA PRO A 143 1.51 -1.25 6.51
C PRO A 143 1.37 -2.73 6.89
N ALA A 144 1.74 -3.04 8.14
CA ALA A 144 1.42 -4.31 8.76
C ALA A 144 -0.07 -4.37 9.14
N ASN A 145 -0.49 -5.43 9.84
CA ASN A 145 -1.87 -5.60 10.30
C ASN A 145 -2.38 -4.37 11.08
N ILE A 146 -3.51 -3.81 10.65
CA ILE A 146 -4.14 -2.63 11.26
C ILE A 146 -5.41 -3.07 11.98
N GLY A 147 -5.62 -2.60 13.21
CA GLY A 147 -6.81 -2.90 14.02
C GLY A 147 -8.09 -2.22 13.51
N THR A 148 -8.50 -2.52 12.28
CA THR A 148 -9.73 -2.04 11.63
C THR A 148 -10.83 -3.09 11.73
N GLU A 149 -12.09 -2.67 11.61
CA GLU A 149 -13.20 -3.63 11.59
C GLU A 149 -13.11 -4.59 10.40
N ALA A 150 -12.69 -4.08 9.23
CA ALA A 150 -12.45 -4.89 8.04
C ALA A 150 -11.39 -5.99 8.27
N PHE A 151 -10.32 -5.67 9.00
CA PHE A 151 -9.31 -6.67 9.39
C PHE A 151 -9.94 -7.78 10.23
N PHE A 152 -10.75 -7.45 11.25
CA PHE A 152 -11.37 -8.47 12.10
C PHE A 152 -12.44 -9.30 11.35
N GLU A 153 -13.17 -8.69 10.41
CA GLU A 153 -14.07 -9.40 9.51
C GLU A 153 -13.35 -10.42 8.64
N GLU A 154 -12.25 -10.01 7.99
CA GLU A 154 -11.40 -10.88 7.18
C GLU A 154 -10.75 -11.98 8.03
N HIS A 155 -10.21 -11.61 9.19
CA HIS A 155 -9.50 -12.49 10.09
C HIS A 155 -10.39 -13.62 10.62
N ARG A 156 -11.72 -13.44 10.71
CA ARG A 156 -12.65 -14.53 11.07
C ARG A 156 -12.56 -15.70 10.08
N ASN A 157 -12.38 -15.43 8.80
CA ASN A 157 -12.37 -16.43 7.74
C ASN A 157 -10.95 -16.94 7.40
N LYS A 158 -9.89 -16.32 7.94
CA LYS A 158 -8.51 -16.75 7.70
C LYS A 158 -8.25 -18.16 8.27
N PRO A 159 -7.56 -19.04 7.52
CA PRO A 159 -7.10 -20.33 8.03
C PRO A 159 -6.20 -20.16 9.26
N GLN A 160 -6.25 -21.13 10.18
CA GLN A 160 -5.47 -21.10 11.42
C GLN A 160 -3.96 -20.98 11.15
N LEU A 161 -3.44 -21.70 10.16
CA LEU A 161 -2.05 -21.65 9.75
C LEU A 161 -1.60 -20.21 9.41
N THR A 162 -2.42 -19.47 8.66
CA THR A 162 -2.13 -18.08 8.29
C THR A 162 -2.09 -17.17 9.52
N LYS A 163 -3.01 -17.36 10.47
CA LYS A 163 -3.03 -16.60 11.73
C LYS A 163 -1.78 -16.85 12.58
N GLU A 164 -1.29 -18.09 12.58
CA GLU A 164 -0.06 -18.45 13.30
C GLU A 164 1.17 -17.82 12.65
N MET A 165 1.28 -17.89 11.31
CA MET A 165 2.37 -17.27 10.57
C MET A 165 2.42 -15.74 10.73
N GLU A 166 1.26 -15.08 10.75
CA GLU A 166 1.15 -13.64 10.96
C GLU A 166 1.34 -13.23 12.44
N GLY A 167 1.42 -14.19 13.38
CA GLY A 167 1.44 -13.91 14.81
C GLY A 167 0.12 -13.33 15.34
N THR A 168 -0.99 -13.55 14.63
CA THR A 168 -2.33 -13.00 14.91
C THR A 168 -3.31 -14.03 15.48
N ALA A 169 -2.85 -15.24 15.82
CA ALA A 169 -3.69 -16.32 16.37
C ALA A 169 -4.22 -16.09 17.81
N ALA A 170 -3.88 -14.96 18.45
CA ALA A 170 -4.35 -14.63 19.79
C ALA A 170 -5.85 -14.28 19.83
N ASP A 171 -6.42 -14.21 21.03
CA ASP A 171 -7.82 -13.80 21.23
C ASP A 171 -8.09 -12.41 20.59
N PRO A 172 -9.24 -12.20 19.93
CA PRO A 172 -9.55 -10.93 19.26
C PRO A 172 -9.44 -9.68 20.15
N VAL A 173 -9.73 -9.80 21.45
CA VAL A 173 -9.63 -8.69 22.40
C VAL A 173 -8.17 -8.34 22.67
N GLU A 174 -7.30 -9.33 22.84
CA GLU A 174 -5.87 -9.12 23.00
C GLU A 174 -5.22 -8.61 21.71
N LEU A 175 -5.62 -9.18 20.57
CA LEU A 175 -5.15 -8.76 19.25
C LEU A 175 -5.48 -7.28 19.00
N ARG A 176 -6.69 -6.83 19.34
CA ARG A 176 -7.10 -5.43 19.20
C ARG A 176 -6.27 -4.45 20.04
N LYS A 177 -5.66 -4.91 21.14
CA LYS A 177 -4.74 -4.09 21.96
C LYS A 177 -3.34 -4.03 21.36
N LYS A 178 -2.90 -5.07 20.66
CA LYS A 178 -1.57 -5.15 20.03
C LYS A 178 -1.50 -4.40 18.70
N LEU A 179 -2.58 -4.44 17.92
CA LEU A 179 -2.59 -3.84 16.58
C LEU A 179 -2.64 -2.31 16.63
N PRO A 180 -1.89 -1.62 15.76
CA PRO A 180 -1.98 -0.17 15.63
C PRO A 180 -3.37 0.26 15.13
N SER A 181 -3.82 1.41 15.59
CA SER A 181 -5.03 2.05 15.06
C SER A 181 -4.78 2.60 13.65
N ALA A 182 -5.84 2.64 12.83
CA ALA A 182 -5.79 3.26 11.50
C ALA A 182 -5.25 4.69 11.52
N LYS A 183 -5.57 5.47 12.57
CA LYS A 183 -5.03 6.83 12.76
C LYS A 183 -3.51 6.85 12.95
N LYS A 184 -3.00 5.94 13.78
CA LYS A 184 -1.55 5.81 14.02
C LYS A 184 -0.84 5.41 12.72
N THR A 185 -1.37 4.43 12.00
CA THR A 185 -0.81 3.98 10.73
C THR A 185 -0.88 5.06 9.64
N ALA A 186 -2.00 5.80 9.54
CA ALA A 186 -2.12 6.93 8.61
C ALA A 186 -1.03 7.98 8.85
N ASN A 187 -0.83 8.38 10.12
CA ASN A 187 0.23 9.35 10.45
C ASN A 187 1.62 8.82 10.12
N ALA A 188 1.91 7.55 10.44
CA ALA A 188 3.20 6.94 10.12
C ALA A 188 3.46 6.91 8.60
N ILE A 189 2.42 6.65 7.79
CA ILE A 189 2.52 6.71 6.32
C ILE A 189 2.82 8.14 5.87
N LEU A 190 2.11 9.15 6.38
CA LEU A 190 2.37 10.55 6.03
C LEU A 190 3.78 11.01 6.43
N ASP A 191 4.26 10.56 7.58
CA ASP A 191 5.62 10.83 8.05
C ASP A 191 6.67 10.11 7.17
N GLY A 192 6.37 8.87 6.74
CA GLY A 192 7.20 8.13 5.79
C GLY A 192 7.23 8.75 4.40
N VAL A 193 6.10 9.21 3.87
CA VAL A 193 6.06 9.96 2.60
C VAL A 193 6.92 11.23 2.69
N ALA A 194 6.99 11.85 3.87
CA ALA A 194 7.81 13.04 4.09
C ALA A 194 9.33 12.80 4.08
N THR A 195 9.80 11.57 4.24
CA THR A 195 11.23 11.27 4.14
C THR A 195 11.70 11.26 2.67
N GLY A 196 10.78 11.13 1.72
CA GLY A 196 11.09 11.00 0.30
C GLY A 196 11.38 9.55 -0.12
N ASP A 197 11.28 8.58 0.79
CA ASP A 197 11.58 7.19 0.50
C ASP A 197 10.53 6.56 -0.42
N PHE A 198 10.99 5.81 -1.42
CA PHE A 198 10.09 5.08 -2.30
C PHE A 198 9.28 4.01 -1.56
N ALA A 199 9.91 3.29 -0.62
CA ALA A 199 9.28 2.22 0.15
C ALA A 199 9.14 2.62 1.62
N ILE A 200 7.91 2.63 2.11
CA ILE A 200 7.59 3.01 3.48
C ILE A 200 7.24 1.75 4.25
N CYS A 201 8.18 1.31 5.09
CA CYS A 201 8.01 0.18 6.01
C CYS A 201 7.67 0.72 7.40
N ASP A 202 6.58 0.25 8.00
CA ASP A 202 6.08 0.76 9.29
C ASP A 202 6.67 0.05 10.51
N SER A 203 7.48 -0.98 10.28
CA SER A 203 7.98 -1.90 11.29
C SER A 203 9.23 -2.64 10.80
N PHE A 204 9.93 -3.33 11.71
CA PHE A 204 11.14 -4.08 11.36
C PHE A 204 10.81 -5.29 10.48
N GLU A 205 9.68 -5.94 10.77
CA GLU A 205 9.16 -7.08 10.03
C GLU A 205 8.87 -6.71 8.58
N THR A 206 8.22 -5.56 8.35
CA THR A 206 7.93 -5.08 7.00
C THR A 206 9.20 -4.67 6.25
N GLY A 207 10.21 -4.14 6.96
CA GLY A 207 11.54 -3.90 6.41
C GLY A 207 12.28 -5.18 6.01
N LEU A 208 12.18 -6.25 6.81
CA LEU A 208 12.75 -7.56 6.46
C LEU A 208 12.04 -8.18 5.25
N LEU A 209 10.71 -8.11 5.21
CA LEU A 209 9.92 -8.59 4.08
C LEU A 209 10.27 -7.83 2.81
N TRP A 210 10.36 -6.50 2.91
CA TRP A 210 10.83 -5.64 1.81
C TRP A 210 12.21 -6.07 1.30
N ALA A 211 13.18 -6.25 2.19
CA ALA A 211 14.53 -6.68 1.81
C ALA A 211 14.51 -8.03 1.06
N ASN A 212 13.61 -8.94 1.44
CA ASN A 212 13.46 -10.23 0.79
C ASN A 212 12.68 -10.14 -0.54
N MET A 213 11.77 -9.18 -0.69
CA MET A 213 11.01 -8.93 -1.92
C MET A 213 11.87 -8.39 -3.07
N ILE A 214 13.08 -7.89 -2.79
CA ILE A 214 14.06 -7.54 -3.83
C ILE A 214 14.50 -8.80 -4.61
N GLY A 215 14.34 -10.00 -4.04
CA GLY A 215 14.58 -11.26 -4.74
C GLY A 215 14.02 -12.48 -3.99
N PRO A 216 12.70 -12.75 -4.04
CA PRO A 216 12.06 -13.79 -3.22
C PRO A 216 12.18 -15.20 -3.82
N SER A 217 12.70 -15.31 -5.06
CA SER A 217 12.83 -16.60 -5.75
C SER A 217 13.83 -17.52 -5.04
N PRO A 218 13.55 -18.83 -4.93
CA PRO A 218 14.50 -19.79 -4.41
C PRO A 218 15.84 -19.74 -5.16
N LYS A 219 16.94 -19.77 -4.40
CA LYS A 219 18.28 -19.79 -4.97
C LYS A 219 18.57 -21.15 -5.60
N ARG A 220 19.32 -21.15 -6.70
CA ARG A 220 19.71 -22.33 -7.48
C ARG A 220 20.84 -23.09 -6.79
N GLY A 221 20.72 -24.42 -6.71
CA GLY A 221 21.74 -25.29 -6.12
C GLY A 221 22.03 -24.95 -4.66
N SER A 222 23.31 -24.77 -4.31
CA SER A 222 23.72 -24.32 -2.96
C SER A 222 23.40 -22.84 -2.67
N GLY A 223 22.95 -22.09 -3.67
CA GLY A 223 22.56 -20.68 -3.56
C GLY A 223 23.71 -19.70 -3.32
N VAL A 224 24.96 -20.16 -3.25
CA VAL A 224 26.13 -19.29 -3.05
C VAL A 224 26.29 -18.32 -4.21
N ILE A 225 26.25 -18.81 -5.45
CA ILE A 225 26.38 -17.98 -6.65
C ILE A 225 25.27 -16.93 -6.71
N ASP A 226 24.01 -17.34 -6.50
CA ASP A 226 22.88 -16.40 -6.53
C ASP A 226 22.95 -15.35 -5.43
N SER A 227 23.47 -15.71 -4.24
CA SER A 227 23.67 -14.74 -3.15
C SER A 227 24.72 -13.70 -3.49
N ILE A 228 25.86 -14.14 -4.02
CA ILE A 228 26.94 -13.24 -4.43
C ILE A 228 26.46 -12.35 -5.57
N MET A 229 25.79 -12.92 -6.58
CA MET A 229 25.23 -12.15 -7.70
C MET A 229 24.15 -11.17 -7.23
N ALA A 230 23.27 -11.54 -6.29
CA ALA A 230 22.28 -10.63 -5.75
C ALA A 230 22.92 -9.44 -5.02
N ILE A 231 23.97 -9.68 -4.24
CA ILE A 231 24.73 -8.59 -3.57
C ILE A 231 25.42 -7.70 -4.61
N LEU A 232 26.11 -8.29 -5.58
CA LEU A 232 26.81 -7.54 -6.64
C LEU A 232 25.83 -6.72 -7.48
N VAL A 233 24.72 -7.32 -7.91
CA VAL A 233 23.70 -6.63 -8.68
C VAL A 233 23.06 -5.55 -7.83
N GLY A 234 22.57 -5.86 -6.63
CA GLY A 234 21.85 -4.91 -5.78
C GLY A 234 22.69 -3.74 -5.26
N LEU A 235 24.00 -3.93 -5.03
CA LEU A 235 24.87 -2.87 -4.53
C LEU A 235 25.61 -2.09 -5.63
N ILE A 236 25.92 -2.74 -6.77
CA ILE A 236 26.84 -2.18 -7.77
C ILE A 236 26.14 -1.92 -9.11
N ILE A 237 25.33 -2.84 -9.61
CA ILE A 237 24.75 -2.74 -10.97
C ILE A 237 23.41 -2.01 -10.95
N TRP A 238 22.57 -2.28 -9.95
CA TRP A 238 21.22 -1.74 -9.81
C TRP A 238 20.97 -1.23 -8.37
N PRO A 239 21.63 -0.13 -7.96
CA PRO A 239 21.43 0.46 -6.64
C PRO A 239 20.21 1.39 -6.55
N PHE A 240 19.52 1.64 -7.67
CA PHE A 240 18.46 2.65 -7.79
C PHE A 240 17.06 2.04 -7.90
#